data_AF-A0A849W5B5-F1
#
_entry.id   AF-A0A849W5B5-F1
#
_cell.length_a   1.000
_cell.length_b   1.000
_cell.length_c   1.000
_cell.angle_alpha   90.00
_cell.angle_beta   90.00
_cell.angle_gamma   90.00
#
_symmetry.space_group_name_H-M   'P 1'
#
loop_
_entity.id
_entity.type
_entity.pdbx_description
1 polymer ?
#
loop_
_entity_poly.entity_id
_entity_poly.type
_entity_poly.pdbx_seq_one_letter_code
_entity_poly.pdbx_strand_id
1 'polypeptide(L)'
;MSLIKIFITAIVVNLVFVGGLLFAVHDISQASTSTNKITPKKVYFSETECVQATNKSCQFRTCDYVPDSKTFEEVCGADFKKGWVPIQ
;
A
#
# COMPACT_ATOMS: atom_id res chain seq x y z
N MET A 1 23.00 47.19 16.32
CA MET A 1 22.15 45.99 16.53
C MET A 1 22.81 45.17 17.63
N SER A 2 22.20 45.01 18.82
CA SER A 2 22.85 44.30 19.93
C SER A 2 22.98 42.80 19.61
N LEU A 3 24.11 42.16 19.93
CA LEU A 3 24.36 40.74 19.65
C LEU A 3 23.22 39.84 20.16
N ILE A 4 22.64 40.19 21.31
CA ILE A 4 21.49 39.50 21.90
C ILE A 4 20.29 39.47 20.95
N LYS A 5 20.02 40.57 20.24
CA LYS A 5 18.92 40.63 19.27
C LYS A 5 19.18 39.75 18.05
N ILE A 6 20.44 39.61 17.64
CA ILE A 6 20.84 38.77 16.49
C ILE A 6 20.66 37.29 16.84
N PHE A 7 21.07 36.87 18.04
CA PHE A 7 20.86 35.49 18.51
C PHE A 7 19.38 35.12 18.61
N ILE A 8 18.55 36.01 19.15
CA ILE A 8 17.10 35.77 19.26
C ILE A 8 16.49 35.62 17.86
N THR A 9 16.82 36.50 16.92
CA THR A 9 16.31 36.40 15.53
C THR A 9 16.76 35.11 14.86
N ALA A 10 18.02 34.69 15.04
CA ALA A 10 18.53 33.45 14.45
C ALA A 10 17.83 32.20 14.98
N ILE A 11 17.49 32.18 16.28
CA ILE A 11 16.73 31.08 16.90
C ILE A 11 15.32 31.01 16.33
N VAL A 12 14.61 32.15 16.24
CA VAL A 12 13.25 32.20 15.70
C VAL A 12 13.21 31.71 14.25
N VAL A 13 14.17 32.13 13.42
CA VAL A 13 14.24 31.67 12.02
C VAL A 13 14.47 30.17 11.93
N ASN A 14 15.35 29.60 12.76
CA ASN A 14 15.58 28.15 12.79
C ASN A 14 14.33 27.37 13.22
N LEU A 15 13.58 27.85 14.23
CA LEU A 15 12.36 27.18 14.68
C LEU A 15 11.27 27.18 13.61
N VAL A 16 11.10 28.29 12.89
CA VAL A 16 10.15 28.37 11.77
C VAL A 16 10.57 27.45 10.62
N PHE A 17 11.87 27.39 10.32
CA PHE A 17 12.40 26.53 9.27
C PHE A 17 12.22 25.05 9.59
N VAL A 18 12.59 24.61 10.81
CA VAL A 18 12.44 23.22 11.26
C VAL A 18 10.96 22.86 11.37
N GLY A 19 10.13 23.74 11.94
CA GLY A 19 8.68 23.52 12.05
C GLY A 19 8.00 23.39 10.67
N GLY A 20 8.36 24.26 9.72
CA GLY A 20 7.87 24.19 8.34
C GLY A 20 8.32 22.93 7.61
N LEU A 21 9.58 22.51 7.82
CA LEU A 21 10.11 21.26 7.24
C LEU A 21 9.37 20.04 7.77
N LEU A 22 9.12 19.97 9.09
CA LEU A 22 8.36 18.88 9.71
C LEU A 22 6.90 18.85 9.24
N PHE A 23 6.26 20.01 9.11
CA PHE A 23 4.90 20.12 8.61
C PHE A 23 4.78 19.66 7.14
N ALA A 24 5.71 20.07 6.28
CA ALA A 24 5.75 19.65 4.88
C ALA A 24 5.98 18.14 4.71
N VAL A 25 6.79 17.52 5.58
CA VAL A 25 7.01 16.07 5.58
C VAL A 25 5.77 15.30 6.09
N HIS A 26 5.00 15.88 7.01
CA HIS A 26 3.80 15.24 7.55
C HIS A 26 2.66 15.13 6.50
N ASP A 27 2.46 16.15 5.66
CA ASP A 27 1.48 16.08 4.55
C ASP A 27 1.86 15.02 3.50
N ILE A 28 3.17 14.81 3.26
CA ILE A 28 3.66 13.76 2.35
C ILE A 28 3.39 12.35 2.92
N SER A 29 3.30 12.20 4.24
CA SER A 29 2.97 10.91 4.87
C SER A 29 1.49 10.53 4.73
N GLN A 30 0.60 11.50 4.49
CA GLN A 30 -0.82 11.30 4.22
C GLN A 30 -1.18 11.23 2.73
N ALA A 31 -0.20 11.38 1.83
CA ALA A 31 -0.23 10.63 0.58
C ALA A 31 -0.08 9.15 0.95
N SER A 32 -1.16 8.61 1.50
CA SER A 32 -1.47 7.20 1.51
C SER A 32 -1.28 6.77 0.06
N THR A 33 -0.08 6.30 -0.27
CA THR A 33 0.22 4.90 -0.53
C THR A 33 -1.04 4.03 -0.44
N SER A 34 -2.05 4.36 -1.25
CA SER A 34 -2.77 3.41 -2.06
C SER A 34 -1.81 2.96 -3.16
N THR A 35 -0.60 2.52 -2.75
CA THR A 35 -0.07 1.33 -3.33
C THR A 35 -1.05 0.28 -2.86
N ASN A 36 -2.09 0.08 -3.67
CA ASN A 36 -2.56 -1.25 -3.98
C ASN A 36 -1.28 -2.08 -4.16
N LYS A 37 -0.79 -2.62 -3.05
CA LYS A 37 0.20 -3.67 -3.04
C LYS A 37 -0.62 -4.78 -3.66
N ILE A 38 -0.64 -4.81 -4.99
CA ILE A 38 -0.83 -5.99 -5.79
C ILE A 38 0.39 -6.85 -5.44
N THR A 39 0.45 -7.26 -4.19
CA THR A 39 1.24 -8.37 -3.73
C THR A 39 0.69 -9.46 -4.60
N PRO A 40 1.50 -10.06 -5.50
CA PRO A 40 1.02 -11.11 -6.39
C PRO A 40 0.24 -12.07 -5.51
N LYS A 41 -1.08 -12.12 -5.70
CA LYS A 41 -2.04 -12.65 -4.71
C LYS A 41 -1.55 -14.06 -4.43
N LYS A 42 -0.85 -14.27 -3.30
CA LYS A 42 -0.12 -15.52 -3.07
C LYS A 42 -1.19 -16.60 -3.08
N VAL A 43 -1.09 -17.48 -4.06
CA VAL A 43 -2.04 -18.56 -4.25
C VAL A 43 -1.50 -19.76 -3.50
N TYR A 44 -2.28 -20.23 -2.54
CA TYR A 44 -1.92 -21.38 -1.72
C TYR A 44 -2.52 -22.65 -2.32
N PHE A 45 -1.85 -23.78 -2.08
CA PHE A 45 -2.28 -25.07 -2.63
C PHE A 45 -3.47 -25.64 -1.86
N SER A 46 -3.57 -25.32 -0.56
CA SER A 46 -4.65 -25.77 0.33
C SER A 46 -5.28 -24.63 1.10
N GLU A 47 -6.54 -24.82 1.52
CA GLU A 47 -7.26 -23.90 2.38
C GLU A 47 -6.52 -23.71 3.70
N THR A 48 -6.09 -24.80 4.32
CA THR A 48 -5.39 -24.79 5.61
C THR A 48 -4.12 -23.96 5.56
N GLU A 49 -3.30 -24.13 4.52
CA GLU A 49 -2.08 -23.34 4.32
C GLU A 49 -2.41 -21.83 4.19
N CYS A 50 -3.47 -21.51 3.45
CA CYS A 50 -3.91 -20.13 3.27
C CYS A 50 -4.38 -19.49 4.58
N VAL A 51 -5.23 -20.20 5.34
CA VAL A 51 -5.77 -19.69 6.62
C VAL A 51 -4.65 -19.56 7.64
N GLN A 52 -3.73 -20.53 7.73
CA GLN A 52 -2.59 -20.45 8.64
C GLN A 52 -1.63 -19.30 8.28
N ALA A 53 -1.35 -19.10 6.98
CA ALA A 53 -0.42 -18.08 6.54
C ALA A 53 -0.98 -16.65 6.62
N THR A 54 -2.30 -16.48 6.49
CA THR A 54 -2.94 -15.16 6.40
C THR A 54 -3.76 -14.80 7.63
N ASN A 55 -4.10 -15.78 8.48
CA ASN A 55 -5.04 -15.65 9.59
C ASN A 55 -6.43 -15.13 9.14
N LYS A 56 -6.77 -15.32 7.86
CA LYS A 56 -8.05 -14.96 7.26
C LYS A 56 -8.75 -16.20 6.74
N SER A 57 -10.07 -16.11 6.56
CA SER A 57 -10.80 -17.11 5.78
C SER A 57 -10.31 -17.09 4.33
N CYS A 58 -10.30 -18.23 3.67
CA CYS A 58 -9.82 -18.35 2.31
C CYS A 58 -10.90 -18.91 1.40
N GLN A 59 -10.89 -18.46 0.15
CA GLN A 59 -11.77 -18.97 -0.89
C GLN A 59 -10.94 -19.54 -2.03
N PHE A 60 -11.43 -20.62 -2.64
CA PHE A 60 -10.83 -21.17 -3.84
C PHE A 60 -11.19 -20.28 -5.03
N ARG A 61 -10.18 -19.62 -5.61
CA ARG A 61 -10.36 -18.75 -6.77
C ARG A 61 -10.29 -19.56 -8.05
N THR A 62 -11.39 -19.58 -8.79
CA THR A 62 -11.52 -20.17 -10.12
C THR A 62 -11.84 -19.09 -11.16
N CYS A 63 -11.67 -19.44 -12.43
CA CYS A 63 -12.12 -18.64 -13.56
C CYS A 63 -12.77 -19.61 -14.55
N ASP A 64 -14.00 -19.98 -14.25
CA ASP A 64 -14.68 -21.12 -14.88
C ASP A 64 -15.34 -20.75 -16.22
N TYR A 65 -15.44 -19.47 -16.55
CA TYR A 65 -16.11 -19.01 -17.76
C TYR A 65 -15.40 -17.81 -18.40
N VAL A 66 -15.06 -17.97 -19.67
CA VAL A 66 -14.55 -16.93 -20.56
C VAL A 66 -15.50 -16.88 -21.77
N PRO A 67 -16.26 -15.79 -21.98
CA PRO A 67 -17.13 -15.67 -23.15
C PRO A 67 -16.30 -15.61 -24.44
N ASP A 68 -16.84 -16.14 -25.54
CA ASP A 68 -16.14 -16.24 -26.84
C ASP A 68 -15.62 -14.90 -27.40
N SER A 69 -16.18 -13.78 -26.94
CA SER A 69 -15.80 -12.43 -27.34
C SER A 69 -14.64 -11.82 -26.55
N LYS A 70 -14.08 -12.55 -25.57
CA LYS A 70 -13.04 -12.06 -24.66
C LYS A 70 -11.89 -13.05 -24.52
N THR A 71 -10.70 -12.53 -24.20
CA THR A 71 -9.55 -13.38 -23.89
C THR A 71 -9.53 -13.77 -22.41
N PHE A 72 -8.83 -14.87 -22.10
CA PHE A 72 -8.64 -15.34 -20.73
C PHE A 72 -7.97 -14.28 -19.85
N GLU A 73 -6.97 -13.57 -20.38
CA GLU A 73 -6.26 -12.52 -19.66
C GLU A 73 -7.15 -11.31 -19.35
N GLU A 74 -8.11 -11.00 -20.22
CA GLU A 74 -9.10 -9.95 -19.97
C GLU A 74 -10.10 -10.33 -18.88
N VAL A 75 -10.51 -11.61 -18.82
CA VAL A 75 -11.57 -12.07 -17.91
C VAL A 75 -11.03 -12.49 -16.56
N CYS A 76 -9.94 -13.26 -16.56
CA CYS A 76 -9.34 -13.83 -15.36
C CYS A 76 -8.19 -12.95 -14.82
N GLY A 77 -7.57 -12.16 -15.71
CA GLY A 77 -6.32 -11.44 -15.46
C GLY A 77 -5.11 -12.21 -15.98
N ALA A 78 -4.11 -11.51 -16.54
CA ALA A 78 -2.87 -12.13 -17.02
C ALA A 78 -2.10 -12.90 -15.92
N ASP A 79 -2.22 -12.47 -14.67
CA ASP A 79 -1.60 -13.11 -13.51
C ASP A 79 -2.52 -14.11 -12.79
N PHE A 80 -3.59 -14.56 -13.45
CA PHE A 80 -4.52 -15.49 -12.82
C PHE A 80 -3.86 -16.84 -12.52
N LYS A 81 -3.91 -17.24 -11.26
CA LYS A 81 -3.55 -18.58 -10.80
C LYS A 81 -4.69 -19.16 -10.00
N LYS A 82 -5.11 -20.38 -10.36
CA LYS A 82 -6.10 -21.15 -9.60
C LYS A 82 -5.53 -21.56 -8.25
N GLY A 83 -6.33 -21.44 -7.20
CA GLY A 83 -5.99 -21.90 -5.85
C GLY A 83 -6.60 -21.05 -4.75
N TRP A 84 -6.12 -21.25 -3.52
CA TRP A 84 -6.69 -20.61 -2.34
C TRP A 84 -6.14 -19.20 -2.15
N VAL A 85 -7.04 -18.24 -1.97
CA VAL A 85 -6.70 -16.84 -1.70
C VAL A 85 -7.47 -16.33 -0.48
N PRO A 86 -6.88 -15.46 0.35
CA PRO A 86 -7.60 -14.88 1.48
C PRO A 86 -8.77 -14.03 1.00
N ILE A 87 -9.91 -14.13 1.68
CA ILE A 87 -11.00 -13.16 1.55
C ILE A 87 -10.55 -11.86 2.23
N GLN A 88 -10.93 -10.71 1.66
CA GLN A 88 -10.53 -9.42 2.23
C GLN A 88 -11.27 -9.14 3.52
#